data_AF-A0A1H9SJK3-F1
#
_entry.id   AF-A0A1H9SJK3-F1
#
_cell.length_a   1.000
_cell.length_b   1.000
_cell.length_c   1.000
_cell.angle_alpha   90.00
_cell.angle_beta   90.00
_cell.angle_gamma   90.00
#
_symmetry.space_group_name_H-M   'P 1'
#
loop_
_entity.id
_entity.type
_entity.pdbx_description
1 polymer ?
#
loop_
_entity_poly.entity_id
_entity_poly.type
_entity_poly.pdbx_seq_one_letter_code
_entity_poly.pdbx_strand_id
1 'polypeptide(L)'
;MLSAAGSVAIGAAVAIVGALAWQRSHSWTARLVDPAAPIRRELRAVGMVAEGDHRQVARNALRRTVDDRNLQLWLRVGPDVWVDEPADGADADPRMVTIGRRDDGEPAIAALPSNDVVAGRLSTLKDCSALLRPALVEAQLAFESHRADAAAEGESFRSRQ
;
A
#
# COMPACT_ATOMS: atom_id res chain seq x y z
N MET A 1 -15.79 47.73 27.53
CA MET A 1 -15.18 46.65 28.35
C MET A 1 -15.50 45.34 27.66
N LEU A 2 -14.55 44.76 26.90
CA LEU A 2 -14.72 43.39 26.40
C LEU A 2 -14.76 42.46 27.61
N SER A 3 -15.87 41.73 27.79
CA SER A 3 -16.02 40.83 28.93
C SER A 3 -14.93 39.76 28.88
N ALA A 4 -14.52 39.26 30.05
CA ALA A 4 -13.50 38.22 30.17
C ALA A 4 -13.78 36.96 29.32
N ALA A 5 -15.03 36.76 28.86
CA ALA A 5 -15.40 35.69 27.94
C ALA A 5 -14.86 35.91 26.51
N GLY A 6 -14.77 37.17 26.04
CA GLY A 6 -14.29 37.50 24.70
C GLY A 6 -12.78 37.27 24.53
N SER A 7 -11.99 37.55 25.57
CA SER A 7 -10.54 37.31 25.57
C SER A 7 -10.19 35.82 25.63
N VAL A 8 -10.97 35.01 26.35
CA VAL A 8 -10.78 33.54 26.41
C VAL A 8 -11.12 32.88 25.06
N ALA A 9 -12.19 33.32 24.39
CA ALA A 9 -12.57 32.77 23.08
C ALA A 9 -11.51 33.03 21.99
N ILE A 10 -10.90 34.22 21.99
CA ILE A 10 -9.83 34.56 21.05
C ILE A 10 -8.56 33.75 21.34
N GLY A 11 -8.20 33.58 22.62
CA GLY A 11 -7.05 32.76 23.01
C GLY A 11 -7.21 31.30 22.59
N ALA A 12 -8.40 30.72 22.77
CA ALA A 12 -8.70 29.35 22.35
C ALA A 12 -8.61 29.19 20.81
N ALA A 13 -9.16 30.15 20.05
CA ALA A 13 -9.10 30.11 18.59
C ALA A 13 -7.66 30.17 18.07
N VAL A 14 -6.82 31.05 18.64
CA VAL A 14 -5.40 31.17 18.25
C VAL A 14 -4.63 29.90 18.60
N ALA A 15 -4.88 29.29 19.76
CA ALA A 15 -4.26 28.04 20.15
C ALA A 15 -4.63 26.88 19.20
N ILE A 16 -5.90 26.78 18.79
CA ILE A 16 -6.38 25.75 17.85
C ILE A 16 -5.73 25.94 16.47
N VAL A 17 -5.70 27.17 15.95
CA VAL A 17 -5.08 27.47 14.65
C VAL A 17 -3.57 27.19 14.69
N GLY A 18 -2.89 27.56 15.77
CA GLY A 18 -1.47 27.27 15.99
C GLY A 18 -1.19 25.77 16.05
N ALA A 19 -2.01 25.01 16.77
CA ALA A 19 -1.88 23.55 16.86
C ALA A 19 -2.10 22.86 15.51
N LEU A 20 -3.09 23.30 14.73
CA LEU A 20 -3.36 22.78 13.38
C LEU A 20 -2.22 23.09 12.40
N ALA A 21 -1.69 24.32 12.44
CA ALA A 21 -0.56 24.72 11.62
C ALA A 21 0.70 23.93 11.97
N TRP A 22 0.96 23.71 13.26
CA TRP A 22 2.06 22.89 13.74
C TRP A 22 1.91 21.42 13.31
N GLN A 23 0.72 20.82 13.47
CA GLN A 23 0.45 19.46 12.99
C GLN A 23 0.64 19.33 11.48
N ARG A 24 0.21 20.34 10.70
CA ARG A 24 0.38 20.34 9.24
C ARG A 24 1.85 20.43 8.85
N SER A 25 2.63 21.31 9.48
CA SER A 25 4.08 21.39 9.26
C SER A 25 4.80 20.12 9.69
N HIS A 26 4.45 19.57 10.85
CA HIS A 26 5.11 18.39 11.41
C HIS A 26 4.77 17.11 10.64
N SER A 27 3.56 17.04 10.06
CA SER A 27 3.18 15.94 9.16
C SER A 27 3.89 16.03 7.81
N TRP A 28 4.18 17.25 7.32
CA TRP A 28 4.99 17.47 6.13
C TRP A 28 6.46 17.04 6.35
N THR A 29 7.08 17.44 7.45
CA THR A 29 8.43 16.97 7.79
C THR A 29 8.47 15.48 8.05
N ALA A 30 7.47 14.91 8.72
CA ALA A 30 7.39 13.46 8.90
C ALA A 30 7.25 12.70 7.56
N ARG A 31 6.54 13.26 6.56
CA ARG A 31 6.47 12.67 5.20
C ARG A 31 7.78 12.80 4.44
N LEU A 32 8.58 13.83 4.68
CA LEU A 32 9.89 13.98 4.05
C LEU A 32 10.91 12.98 4.62
N VAL A 33 10.82 12.69 5.91
CA VAL A 33 11.73 11.78 6.64
C VAL A 33 11.28 10.32 6.55
N ASP A 34 9.98 10.04 6.55
CA ASP A 34 9.39 8.70 6.44
C ASP A 34 8.06 8.77 5.63
N PRO A 35 8.12 8.81 4.30
CA PRO A 35 6.94 8.91 3.45
C PRO A 35 6.01 7.69 3.56
N ALA A 36 6.53 6.57 4.08
CA ALA A 36 5.78 5.35 4.33
C ALA A 36 5.08 5.34 5.71
N ALA A 37 5.26 6.37 6.55
CA ALA A 37 4.62 6.50 7.86
C ALA A 37 3.07 6.42 7.84
N PRO A 38 2.34 6.98 6.84
CA PRO A 38 0.89 6.80 6.74
C PRO A 38 0.50 5.33 6.59
N ILE A 39 1.17 4.59 5.70
CA ILE A 39 0.94 3.16 5.49
C ILE A 39 1.24 2.39 6.78
N ARG A 40 2.37 2.69 7.44
CA ARG A 40 2.74 2.06 8.71
C ARG A 40 1.68 2.28 9.79
N ARG A 41 1.06 3.46 9.85
CA ARG A 41 -0.04 3.74 10.79
C ARG A 41 -1.29 2.94 10.47
N GLU A 42 -1.70 2.88 9.21
CA GLU A 42 -2.84 2.07 8.78
C GLU A 42 -2.62 0.57 9.08
N LEU A 43 -1.44 0.04 8.78
CA LEU A 43 -1.08 -1.35 9.07
C LEU A 43 -1.07 -1.63 10.59
N ARG A 44 -0.53 -0.70 11.41
CA ARG A 44 -0.57 -0.82 12.87
C ARG A 44 -1.99 -0.71 13.44
N ALA A 45 -2.86 0.09 12.83
CA ALA A 45 -4.24 0.25 13.28
C ALA A 45 -5.07 -1.03 13.07
N VAL A 46 -4.69 -1.87 12.10
CA VAL A 46 -5.32 -3.17 11.86
C VAL A 46 -4.95 -4.19 12.96
N GLY A 47 -3.82 -4.00 13.65
CA GLY A 47 -3.41 -4.88 14.76
C GLY A 47 -2.85 -6.22 14.27
N MET A 48 -3.19 -7.33 14.95
CA MET A 48 -2.81 -8.67 14.49
C MET A 48 -3.61 -9.04 13.26
N VAL A 49 -2.92 -9.17 12.13
CA VAL A 49 -3.49 -9.61 10.85
C VAL A 49 -3.50 -11.14 10.85
N ALA A 50 -4.63 -11.75 10.50
CA ALA A 50 -4.71 -13.20 10.34
C ALA A 50 -3.78 -13.66 9.20
N GLU A 51 -3.29 -14.90 9.32
CA GLU A 51 -2.52 -15.52 8.25
C GLU A 51 -3.38 -15.61 6.98
N GLY A 52 -2.87 -15.10 5.84
CA GLY A 52 -3.62 -15.00 4.58
C GLY A 52 -4.35 -13.67 4.33
N ASP A 53 -4.35 -12.72 5.26
CA ASP A 53 -5.03 -11.41 5.09
C ASP A 53 -4.06 -10.24 4.82
N HIS A 54 -2.75 -10.46 4.81
CA HIS A 54 -1.77 -9.38 4.70
C HIS A 54 -1.86 -8.68 3.34
N ARG A 55 -2.17 -9.40 2.27
CA ARG A 55 -2.39 -8.81 0.94
C ARG A 55 -3.58 -7.86 0.92
N GLN A 56 -4.72 -8.30 1.47
CA GLN A 56 -5.93 -7.48 1.49
C GLN A 56 -5.75 -6.26 2.39
N VAL A 57 -5.12 -6.43 3.55
CA VAL A 57 -4.82 -5.34 4.50
C VAL A 57 -3.86 -4.32 3.87
N ALA A 58 -2.78 -4.78 3.23
CA ALA A 58 -1.83 -3.92 2.53
C ALA A 58 -2.50 -3.10 1.41
N ARG A 59 -3.31 -3.75 0.57
CA ARG A 59 -4.09 -3.08 -0.48
C ARG A 59 -5.02 -2.03 0.10
N ASN A 60 -5.76 -2.35 1.16
CA ASN A 60 -6.69 -1.42 1.80
C ASN A 60 -5.98 -0.23 2.46
N ALA A 61 -4.83 -0.48 3.10
CA ALA A 61 -3.99 0.58 3.68
C ALA A 61 -3.47 1.54 2.61
N LEU A 62 -3.02 1.02 1.46
CA LEU A 62 -2.61 1.83 0.31
C LEU A 62 -3.78 2.63 -0.25
N ARG A 63 -4.93 2.00 -0.50
CA ARG A 63 -6.16 2.65 -0.99
C ARG A 63 -6.56 3.84 -0.13
N ARG A 64 -6.54 3.68 1.20
CA ARG A 64 -6.83 4.77 2.14
C ARG A 64 -5.76 5.86 2.14
N THR A 65 -4.49 5.46 2.08
CA THR A 65 -3.36 6.39 2.12
C THR A 65 -3.36 7.34 0.92
N VAL A 66 -3.67 6.84 -0.27
CA VAL A 66 -3.69 7.66 -1.50
C VAL A 66 -5.07 8.18 -1.87
N ASP A 67 -6.11 7.79 -1.11
CA ASP A 67 -7.51 8.10 -1.36
C ASP A 67 -7.99 7.64 -2.74
N ASP A 68 -7.71 6.37 -3.05
CA ASP A 68 -8.14 5.70 -4.28
C ASP A 68 -8.73 4.33 -3.94
N ARG A 69 -10.05 4.17 -4.14
CA ARG A 69 -10.73 2.89 -3.87
C ARG A 69 -10.49 1.85 -4.98
N ASN A 70 -10.16 2.30 -6.17
CA ASN A 70 -9.97 1.47 -7.36
C ASN A 70 -8.50 1.12 -7.61
N LEU A 71 -7.59 1.60 -6.75
CA LEU A 71 -6.19 1.23 -6.79
C LEU A 71 -6.03 -0.29 -6.79
N GLN A 72 -5.23 -0.78 -7.73
CA GLN A 72 -4.83 -2.17 -7.78
C GLN A 72 -3.41 -2.30 -7.26
N LEU A 73 -3.15 -3.41 -6.58
CA LEU A 73 -1.84 -3.75 -6.04
C LEU A 73 -1.38 -5.01 -6.75
N TRP A 74 -0.26 -4.92 -7.45
CA TRP A 74 0.34 -6.03 -8.19
C TRP A 74 1.61 -6.48 -7.47
N LEU A 75 1.76 -7.79 -7.33
CA LEU A 75 2.87 -8.41 -6.60
C LEU A 75 3.63 -9.35 -7.53
N ARG A 76 4.94 -9.15 -7.68
CA ARG A 76 5.78 -9.97 -8.56
C ARG A 76 6.25 -11.21 -7.82
N VAL A 77 5.67 -12.36 -8.13
CA VAL A 77 5.98 -13.65 -7.48
C VAL A 77 7.08 -14.44 -8.20
N GLY A 78 7.33 -14.16 -9.48
CA GLY A 78 8.36 -14.81 -10.30
C GLY A 78 9.26 -13.83 -11.06
N PRO A 79 10.09 -14.30 -11.99
CA PRO A 79 10.84 -13.45 -12.92
C PRO A 79 9.91 -12.60 -13.76
N ASP A 80 8.83 -13.14 -14.33
CA ASP A 80 7.89 -12.36 -15.16
C ASP A 80 6.44 -12.65 -14.80
N VAL A 81 6.19 -12.98 -13.53
CA VAL A 81 4.86 -13.34 -13.04
C VAL A 81 4.41 -12.31 -12.02
N TRP A 82 3.37 -11.57 -12.38
CA TRP A 82 2.62 -10.71 -11.49
C TRP A 82 1.32 -11.40 -11.09
N VAL A 83 0.95 -11.28 -9.82
CA VAL A 83 -0.35 -11.72 -9.32
C VAL A 83 -1.19 -10.51 -8.94
N ASP A 84 -2.51 -10.72 -8.87
CA ASP A 84 -3.52 -9.68 -8.69
C ASP A 84 -3.57 -8.64 -9.84
N GLU A 85 -2.98 -9.01 -10.97
CA GLU A 85 -3.07 -8.31 -12.26
C GLU A 85 -4.45 -8.54 -12.90
N PRO A 86 -5.06 -7.53 -13.54
CA PRO A 86 -6.28 -7.72 -14.31
C PRO A 86 -6.03 -8.66 -15.51
N ALA A 87 -7.05 -9.43 -15.88
CA ALA A 87 -6.95 -10.49 -16.89
C ALA A 87 -6.53 -10.06 -18.31
N ASP A 88 -6.44 -8.75 -18.58
CA ASP A 88 -6.12 -8.19 -19.90
C ASP A 88 -4.62 -8.09 -20.22
N GLY A 89 -3.74 -8.55 -19.33
CA GLY A 89 -2.38 -8.96 -19.70
C GLY A 89 -1.25 -7.97 -19.39
N ALA A 90 -0.08 -8.59 -19.17
CA ALA A 90 1.05 -8.12 -18.37
C ALA A 90 2.09 -7.30 -19.13
N ASP A 91 1.67 -6.53 -20.13
CA ASP A 91 2.56 -5.48 -20.61
C ASP A 91 2.46 -4.35 -19.62
N ALA A 92 3.54 -4.16 -18.85
CA ALA A 92 3.71 -3.14 -17.82
C ALA A 92 2.89 -1.89 -18.16
N ASP A 93 1.70 -1.76 -17.53
CA ASP A 93 0.81 -0.64 -17.82
C ASP A 93 1.65 0.62 -17.62
N PRO A 94 1.74 1.53 -18.61
CA PRO A 94 2.62 2.69 -18.51
C PRO A 94 2.28 3.59 -17.31
N ARG A 95 1.10 3.40 -16.70
CA ARG A 95 0.64 4.09 -15.49
C ARG A 95 1.04 3.38 -14.20
N MET A 96 1.65 2.21 -14.29
CA MET A 96 2.09 1.42 -13.15
C MET A 96 3.18 2.16 -12.37
N VAL A 97 2.94 2.36 -11.08
CA VAL A 97 3.92 2.98 -10.18
C VAL A 97 4.58 1.90 -9.33
N THR A 98 5.90 1.76 -9.49
CA THR A 98 6.69 0.87 -8.61
C THR A 98 6.77 1.48 -7.22
N ILE A 99 6.27 0.76 -6.22
CA ILE A 99 6.27 1.19 -4.82
C ILE A 99 7.12 0.27 -3.94
N GLY A 100 7.66 -0.81 -4.49
CA GLY A 100 8.62 -1.67 -3.80
C GLY A 100 9.53 -2.40 -4.77
N ARG A 101 10.81 -2.51 -4.39
CA ARG A 101 11.85 -3.24 -5.12
C ARG A 101 12.38 -4.44 -4.32
N ARG A 102 12.88 -5.44 -5.05
CA ARG A 102 13.67 -6.55 -4.50
C ARG A 102 15.09 -6.07 -4.17
N ASP A 103 15.85 -6.92 -3.49
CA ASP A 103 17.23 -6.63 -3.10
C ASP A 103 18.17 -6.44 -4.31
N ASP A 104 17.83 -7.02 -5.46
CA ASP A 104 18.52 -6.86 -6.74
C ASP A 104 18.13 -5.55 -7.49
N GLY A 105 17.21 -4.76 -6.93
CA GLY A 105 16.72 -3.51 -7.52
C GLY A 105 15.53 -3.67 -8.47
N GLU A 106 15.12 -4.91 -8.77
CA GLU A 106 13.99 -5.19 -9.65
C GLU A 106 12.65 -4.80 -9.01
N PRO A 107 11.64 -4.38 -9.79
CA PRO A 107 10.29 -4.15 -9.28
C PRO A 107 9.74 -5.42 -8.62
N ALA A 108 9.32 -5.31 -7.37
CA ALA A 108 8.69 -6.38 -6.61
C ALA A 108 7.19 -6.12 -6.41
N ILE A 109 6.84 -4.85 -6.25
CA ILE A 109 5.53 -4.40 -5.85
C ILE A 109 5.20 -3.16 -6.65
N ALA A 110 4.06 -3.21 -7.32
CA ALA A 110 3.59 -2.13 -8.14
C ALA A 110 2.14 -1.81 -7.81
N ALA A 111 1.76 -0.55 -8.00
CA ALA A 111 0.38 -0.12 -7.86
C ALA A 111 -0.09 0.49 -9.17
N LEU A 112 -1.30 0.12 -9.57
CA LEU A 112 -1.99 0.74 -10.69
C LEU A 112 -3.00 1.76 -10.16
N PRO A 113 -2.72 3.06 -10.29
CA PRO A 113 -3.65 4.11 -9.87
C PRO A 113 -4.81 4.26 -10.85
N SER A 114 -5.96 4.73 -10.35
CA SER A 114 -7.11 5.05 -11.20
C SER A 114 -6.94 6.34 -12.02
N ASN A 115 -6.02 7.22 -11.62
CA ASN A 115 -5.77 8.51 -12.26
C ASN A 115 -4.37 9.08 -11.92
N ASP A 116 -3.95 10.10 -12.66
CA ASP A 116 -2.61 10.71 -12.56
C ASP A 116 -2.37 11.43 -11.22
N VAL A 117 -3.41 11.95 -10.58
CA VAL A 117 -3.28 12.58 -9.24
C VAL A 117 -2.88 11.52 -8.21
N VAL A 118 -3.46 10.32 -8.30
CA VAL A 118 -3.10 9.19 -7.43
C VAL A 118 -1.71 8.67 -7.80
N ALA A 119 -1.35 8.60 -9.08
CA ALA A 119 0.00 8.26 -9.52
C ALA A 119 1.06 9.18 -8.90
N GLY A 120 0.80 10.50 -8.91
CA GLY A 120 1.64 11.50 -8.27
C GLY A 120 1.72 11.34 -6.75
N ARG A 121 0.66 10.88 -6.08
CA ARG A 121 0.72 10.57 -4.63
C ARG A 121 1.56 9.32 -4.36
N LEU A 122 1.38 8.26 -5.15
CA LEU A 122 2.14 7.02 -5.01
C LEU A 122 3.64 7.25 -5.19
N SER A 123 4.06 8.07 -6.15
CA SER A 123 5.46 8.38 -6.39
C SER A 123 6.14 9.07 -5.21
N THR A 124 5.37 9.75 -4.33
CA THR A 124 5.90 10.37 -3.11
C THR A 124 6.13 9.40 -1.96
N LEU A 125 5.53 8.20 -2.00
CA LEU A 125 5.61 7.20 -0.91
C LEU A 125 7.00 6.57 -0.78
N LYS A 126 7.87 6.73 -1.80
CA LYS A 126 9.18 6.07 -1.93
C LYS A 126 9.06 4.55 -1.76
N ASP A 127 10.16 3.88 -1.41
CA ASP A 127 10.23 2.43 -1.30
C ASP A 127 9.47 1.92 -0.05
N CYS A 128 8.41 1.17 -0.30
CA CYS A 128 7.54 0.54 0.70
C CYS A 128 7.82 -0.97 0.83
N SER A 129 8.89 -1.51 0.24
CA SER A 129 9.20 -2.95 0.24
C SER A 129 9.18 -3.57 1.63
N ALA A 130 9.81 -2.93 2.62
CA ALA A 130 9.85 -3.47 3.99
C ALA A 130 8.46 -3.59 4.64
N LEU A 131 7.55 -2.64 4.35
CA LEU A 131 6.19 -2.67 4.91
C LEU A 131 5.29 -3.68 4.22
N LEU A 132 5.50 -3.90 2.92
CA LEU A 132 4.66 -4.73 2.08
C LEU A 132 5.22 -6.15 1.88
N ARG A 133 6.40 -6.43 2.44
CA ARG A 133 7.04 -7.76 2.40
C ARG A 133 6.12 -8.90 2.86
N PRO A 134 5.32 -8.77 3.95
CA PRO A 134 4.40 -9.84 4.34
C PRO A 134 3.37 -10.17 3.25
N ALA A 135 2.82 -9.15 2.58
CA ALA A 135 1.88 -9.33 1.47
C ALA A 135 2.55 -10.00 0.26
N LEU A 136 3.81 -9.64 -0.03
CA LEU A 136 4.58 -10.27 -1.11
C LEU A 136 4.86 -11.76 -0.82
N VAL A 137 5.27 -12.10 0.40
CA VAL A 137 5.52 -13.49 0.81
C VAL A 137 4.23 -14.30 0.73
N GLU A 138 3.12 -13.76 1.19
CA GLU A 138 1.82 -14.42 1.10
C GLU A 138 1.40 -14.65 -0.36
N ALA A 139 1.63 -13.69 -1.26
CA ALA A 139 1.40 -13.86 -2.69
C ALA A 139 2.26 -14.99 -3.29
N GLN A 140 3.53 -15.08 -2.91
CA GLN A 140 4.44 -16.13 -3.37
C GLN A 140 3.97 -17.51 -2.89
N LEU A 141 3.62 -17.64 -1.60
CA LEU A 141 3.11 -18.89 -1.04
C LEU A 141 1.81 -19.33 -1.72
N ALA A 142 0.87 -18.41 -1.95
CA ALA A 142 -0.37 -18.72 -2.66
C ALA A 142 -0.10 -19.18 -4.10
N PHE A 143 0.83 -18.53 -4.79
CA PHE A 143 1.23 -18.92 -6.15
C PHE A 143 1.88 -20.31 -6.19
N GLU A 144 2.80 -20.60 -5.26
CA GLU A 144 3.45 -21.91 -5.17
C GLU A 144 2.46 -23.02 -4.82
N SER A 145 1.52 -22.76 -3.91
CA SER A 145 0.44 -23.71 -3.59
C SER A 145 -0.40 -24.03 -4.81
N HIS A 146 -0.89 -23.01 -5.53
CA HIS A 146 -1.68 -23.21 -6.74
C HIS A 146 -0.92 -23.98 -7.83
N ARG A 147 0.39 -23.71 -7.96
CA ARG A 147 1.25 -24.45 -8.90
C ARG A 147 1.40 -25.92 -8.49
N ALA A 148 1.55 -26.20 -7.21
CA ALA A 148 1.65 -27.56 -6.69
C ALA A 148 0.34 -28.34 -6.89
N ASP A 149 -0.80 -27.71 -6.61
CA ASP A 149 -2.13 -28.29 -6.82
C ASP A 149 -2.37 -28.63 -8.29
N ALA A 150 -2.05 -27.71 -9.21
CA ALA A 150 -2.18 -27.94 -10.65
C ALA A 150 -1.29 -29.09 -11.15
N ALA A 151 -0.10 -29.27 -10.56
CA ALA A 151 0.78 -30.39 -10.90
C ALA A 151 0.20 -31.73 -10.41
N ALA A 152 -0.36 -31.77 -9.20
CA ALA A 152 -0.98 -32.96 -8.62
C ALA A 152 -2.25 -33.39 -9.38
N GLU A 153 -3.05 -32.43 -9.84
CA GLU A 153 -4.21 -32.70 -10.71
C GLU A 153 -3.78 -33.29 -12.07
N GLY A 154 -2.72 -32.75 -12.66
CA GLY A 154 -2.16 -33.26 -13.92
C GLY A 154 -1.64 -34.71 -13.81
N GLU A 155 -1.04 -35.09 -12.68
CA GLU A 155 -0.62 -36.47 -12.42
C GLU A 155 -1.79 -37.41 -12.17
N SER A 156 -2.81 -36.95 -11.44
CA SER A 156 -4.04 -37.72 -11.20
C SER A 156 -4.79 -38.04 -12.49
N PHE A 157 -4.75 -37.13 -13.47
CA PHE A 157 -5.32 -37.35 -14.79
C PHE A 157 -4.49 -38.36 -15.60
N ARG A 158 -3.15 -38.28 -15.52
CA ARG A 158 -2.23 -39.21 -16.20
C ARG A 158 -2.29 -40.63 -15.63
N SER A 159 -2.51 -40.80 -14.33
CA SER A 159 -2.57 -42.13 -13.70
C SER A 159 -3.93 -42.84 -13.87
N ARG A 160 -4.97 -42.13 -14.34
CA ARG A 160 -6.30 -42.69 -14.59
C ARG A 160 -6.55 -43.07 -16.06
N GLN A 161 -5.62 -42.72 -16.95
CA GLN A 161 -5.66 -43.04 -18.39
C GLN A 161 -4.73 -44.21 -18.69
#